data_AF-A0A413QRK0-F1
#
_entry.id   AF-A0A413QRK0-F1
#
_cell.length_a   1.000
_cell.length_b   1.000
_cell.length_c   1.000
_cell.angle_alpha   90.00
_cell.angle_beta   90.00
_cell.angle_gamma   90.00
#
_symmetry.space_group_name_H-M   'P 1'
#
loop_
_entity.id
_entity.type
_entity.pdbx_description
1 polymer ?
#
loop_
_entity_poly.entity_id
_entity_poly.type
_entity_poly.pdbx_seq_one_letter_code
_entity_poly.pdbx_strand_id
1 'polypeptide(L)'
;MGFFEKMYKEGPQRTRSEKLYDDALLIMNSIEKQNERLPEDIRGDVLAGEACDTIPGASGDFGHDIHNPIPVNGPIGEFSYLSRLRMKSTGGRVFFHKLRTIGSIDEFELTNVSGQFADHLFLDPWHRAQSGWYPHNYYLEREAVQPRGITTTCPDFPRDLYKLIKKEAKRWLSVDVAEKEAQHIRVEEAQASLQQFRSKENPDL
;
A
#
# COMPACT_ATOMS: atom_id res chain seq x y z
N MET A 1 22.55 -47.92 17.24
CA MET A 1 21.29 -47.43 16.65
C MET A 1 20.88 -46.17 17.41
N GLY A 2 20.91 -44.98 16.80
CA GLY A 2 20.43 -43.77 17.50
C GLY A 2 20.97 -42.42 17.02
N PHE A 3 22.00 -42.38 16.16
CA PHE A 3 22.50 -41.09 15.63
C PHE A 3 21.72 -40.56 14.42
N PHE A 4 21.13 -41.44 13.60
CA PHE A 4 20.33 -41.03 12.44
C PHE A 4 18.87 -40.68 12.78
N GLU A 5 18.28 -41.22 13.85
CA GLU A 5 16.88 -40.91 14.23
C GLU A 5 16.68 -39.52 14.84
N LYS A 6 17.74 -38.88 15.36
CA LYS A 6 17.66 -37.50 15.88
C LYS A 6 17.67 -36.43 14.79
N MET A 7 18.27 -36.72 13.63
CA MET A 7 18.33 -35.79 12.49
C MET A 7 17.02 -35.72 11.69
N TYR A 8 16.11 -36.69 11.85
CA TYR A 8 14.82 -36.71 11.14
C TYR A 8 13.65 -36.11 11.93
N LYS A 9 13.85 -35.71 13.21
CA LYS A 9 12.79 -35.09 14.03
C LYS A 9 12.81 -33.57 14.05
N GLU A 10 13.85 -32.94 13.52
CA GLU A 10 13.93 -31.50 13.35
C GLU A 10 13.92 -31.23 11.84
N GLY A 11 12.73 -30.97 11.28
CA GLY A 11 12.63 -30.42 9.93
C GLY A 11 13.53 -29.19 9.78
N PRO A 12 14.00 -28.86 8.57
CA PRO A 12 15.02 -27.83 8.37
C PRO A 12 14.65 -26.56 9.12
N GLN A 13 15.50 -26.19 10.09
CA GLN A 13 15.29 -25.05 10.95
C GLN A 13 15.30 -23.80 10.07
N ARG A 14 14.12 -23.18 9.86
CA ARG A 14 13.99 -21.99 9.01
C ARG A 14 15.03 -20.94 9.41
N THR A 15 15.72 -20.40 8.42
CA THR A 15 16.72 -19.35 8.63
C THR A 15 16.07 -18.11 9.23
N ARG A 16 16.85 -17.30 9.95
CA ARG A 16 16.37 -16.03 10.51
C ARG A 16 15.77 -15.10 9.44
N SER A 17 16.31 -15.14 8.23
CA SER A 17 15.85 -14.33 7.09
C SER A 17 14.48 -14.79 6.59
N GLU A 18 14.25 -16.11 6.41
CA GLU A 18 12.96 -16.65 5.99
C GLU A 18 11.83 -16.27 6.95
N LYS A 19 12.09 -16.36 8.26
CA LYS A 19 11.13 -15.95 9.29
C LYS A 19 10.74 -14.48 9.18
N LEU A 20 11.70 -13.60 8.89
CA LEU A 20 11.42 -12.17 8.71
C LEU A 20 10.55 -11.91 7.47
N TYR A 21 10.76 -12.66 6.37
CA TYR A 21 9.91 -12.55 5.19
C TYR A 21 8.50 -13.11 5.43
N ASP A 22 8.39 -14.24 6.13
CA ASP A 22 7.10 -14.81 6.54
C ASP A 22 6.32 -13.83 7.43
N ASP A 23 6.99 -13.23 8.42
CA ASP A 23 6.40 -12.22 9.31
C ASP A 23 5.97 -10.97 8.53
N ALA A 24 6.79 -10.51 7.59
CA ALA A 24 6.46 -9.38 6.71
C ALA A 24 5.22 -9.67 5.87
N LEU A 25 5.14 -10.86 5.27
CA LEU A 25 3.98 -11.31 4.50
C LEU A 25 2.73 -11.38 5.38
N LEU A 26 2.86 -11.89 6.62
CA LEU A 26 1.77 -11.95 7.57
C LEU A 26 1.27 -10.55 7.95
N ILE A 27 2.17 -9.61 8.26
CA ILE A 27 1.81 -8.22 8.55
C ILE A 27 1.09 -7.58 7.37
N MET A 28 1.58 -7.81 6.14
CA MET A 28 0.94 -7.25 4.95
C MET A 28 -0.45 -7.83 4.69
N ASN A 29 -0.82 -8.99 5.25
CA ASN A 29 -2.06 -9.69 4.90
C ASN A 29 -3.01 -10.01 6.08
N SER A 30 -2.71 -9.55 7.30
CA SER A 30 -3.58 -9.72 8.48
C SER A 30 -3.90 -8.38 9.12
N ILE A 31 -5.19 -8.05 9.18
CA ILE A 31 -5.70 -6.85 9.85
C ILE A 31 -5.30 -6.84 11.32
N GLU A 32 -5.35 -8.00 11.99
CA GLU A 32 -4.96 -8.13 13.39
C GLU A 32 -3.48 -7.77 13.59
N LYS A 33 -2.60 -8.27 12.72
CA LYS A 33 -1.16 -7.96 12.79
C LYS A 33 -0.83 -6.51 12.45
N GLN A 34 -1.58 -5.90 11.55
CA GLN A 34 -1.47 -4.48 11.26
C GLN A 34 -1.88 -3.65 12.47
N ASN A 35 -3.01 -3.99 13.09
CA ASN A 35 -3.55 -3.28 14.25
C ASN A 35 -2.65 -3.41 15.50
N GLU A 36 -2.01 -4.57 15.70
CA GLU A 36 -1.00 -4.77 16.76
C GLU A 36 0.19 -3.78 16.64
N ARG A 37 0.49 -3.34 15.41
CA ARG A 37 1.61 -2.47 15.05
C ARG A 37 1.25 -1.00 14.91
N LEU A 38 -0.01 -0.62 15.15
CA LEU A 38 -0.42 0.78 15.11
C LEU A 38 0.36 1.62 16.14
N PRO A 39 0.81 2.82 15.76
CA PRO A 39 1.32 3.82 16.69
C PRO A 39 0.33 4.07 17.84
N GLU A 40 0.84 4.26 19.06
CA GLU A 40 0.02 4.35 20.28
C GLU A 40 -0.93 5.56 20.26
N ASP A 41 -0.51 6.65 19.63
CA ASP A 41 -1.26 7.90 19.50
C ASP A 41 -2.51 7.78 18.61
N ILE A 42 -2.51 6.89 17.60
CA ILE A 42 -3.65 6.71 16.70
C ILE A 42 -4.44 5.42 16.96
N ARG A 43 -3.86 4.48 17.74
CA ARG A 43 -4.42 3.13 17.93
C ARG A 43 -5.85 3.15 18.47
N GLY A 44 -6.13 4.01 19.43
CA GLY A 44 -7.46 4.12 20.05
C GLY A 44 -8.53 4.48 19.01
N ASP A 45 -8.25 5.51 18.21
CA ASP A 45 -9.19 6.04 17.22
C ASP A 45 -9.42 5.05 16.08
N VAL A 46 -8.34 4.47 15.54
CA VAL A 46 -8.43 3.46 14.46
C VAL A 46 -9.22 2.23 14.92
N LEU A 47 -9.00 1.74 16.15
CA LEU A 47 -9.73 0.58 16.67
C LEU A 47 -11.19 0.87 17.02
N ALA A 48 -11.52 2.13 17.33
CA ALA A 48 -12.89 2.59 17.54
C ALA A 48 -13.66 2.80 16.23
N GLY A 49 -12.95 2.98 15.11
CA GLY A 49 -13.52 3.12 13.78
C GLY A 49 -14.32 1.90 13.30
N GLU A 50 -15.23 2.13 12.36
CA GLU A 50 -16.08 1.08 11.82
C GLU A 50 -15.30 0.11 10.90
N ALA A 51 -15.68 -1.17 10.93
CA ALA A 51 -15.22 -2.16 9.96
C ALA A 51 -16.22 -2.19 8.79
N CYS A 52 -15.99 -1.38 7.77
CA CYS A 52 -16.88 -1.26 6.61
C CYS A 52 -16.08 -1.26 5.30
N ASP A 53 -16.73 -1.72 4.23
CA ASP A 53 -16.16 -1.61 2.89
C ASP A 53 -16.34 -0.19 2.31
N THR A 54 -17.39 0.49 2.76
CA THR A 54 -17.79 1.85 2.38
C THR A 54 -18.26 2.60 3.61
N ILE A 55 -17.89 3.87 3.72
CA ILE A 55 -18.30 4.73 4.83
C ILE A 55 -19.81 5.02 4.73
N PRO A 56 -20.60 4.82 5.80
CA PRO A 56 -22.02 5.14 5.78
C PRO A 56 -22.28 6.61 5.43
N GLY A 57 -23.13 6.83 4.41
CA GLY A 57 -23.46 8.18 3.94
C GLY A 57 -22.42 8.79 2.98
N ALA A 58 -21.37 8.07 2.61
CA ALA A 58 -20.45 8.49 1.56
C ALA A 58 -21.15 8.65 0.20
N SER A 59 -20.64 9.58 -0.60
CA SER A 59 -21.17 9.90 -1.92
C SER A 59 -20.04 10.26 -2.88
N GLY A 60 -20.21 9.93 -4.16
CA GLY A 60 -19.15 10.11 -5.16
C GLY A 60 -18.55 8.78 -5.60
N ASP A 61 -17.53 8.83 -6.45
CA ASP A 61 -16.85 7.63 -6.94
C ASP A 61 -15.92 7.04 -5.87
N PHE A 62 -15.99 5.73 -5.66
CA PHE A 62 -15.32 5.07 -4.54
C PHE A 62 -13.80 5.12 -4.71
N GLY A 63 -13.12 5.78 -3.77
CA GLY A 63 -11.69 6.01 -3.77
C GLY A 63 -11.22 7.16 -4.66
N HIS A 64 -12.06 7.72 -5.53
CA HIS A 64 -11.75 8.84 -6.43
C HIS A 64 -12.43 10.15 -6.01
N ASP A 65 -13.35 10.09 -5.07
CA ASP A 65 -13.96 11.27 -4.44
C ASP A 65 -13.54 11.34 -2.96
N ILE A 66 -13.16 12.53 -2.50
CA ILE A 66 -12.84 12.78 -1.10
C ILE A 66 -14.05 12.51 -0.16
N HIS A 67 -15.28 12.56 -0.68
CA HIS A 67 -16.49 12.23 0.05
C HIS A 67 -16.85 10.73 -0.01
N ASN A 68 -16.07 9.91 -0.72
CA ASN A 68 -16.17 8.46 -0.75
C ASN A 68 -14.78 7.78 -0.74
N PRO A 69 -13.94 8.05 0.29
CA PRO A 69 -12.60 7.48 0.37
C PRO A 69 -12.65 5.99 0.71
N ILE A 70 -11.56 5.28 0.44
CA ILE A 70 -11.41 3.87 0.78
C ILE A 70 -11.09 3.73 2.28
N PRO A 71 -11.93 3.06 3.08
CA PRO A 71 -11.65 2.85 4.49
C PRO A 71 -10.51 1.84 4.69
N VAL A 72 -9.52 2.20 5.51
CA VAL A 72 -8.36 1.36 5.86
C VAL A 72 -7.91 1.54 7.31
N ASN A 73 -7.13 0.57 7.79
CA ASN A 73 -6.66 0.49 9.17
C ASN A 73 -5.27 1.09 9.38
N GLY A 74 -5.20 2.41 9.25
CA GLY A 74 -3.99 3.18 9.47
C GLY A 74 -2.95 3.06 8.35
N PRO A 75 -1.73 3.57 8.59
CA PRO A 75 -0.69 3.63 7.56
C PRO A 75 -0.26 2.27 6.98
N ILE A 76 -0.29 1.20 7.79
CA ILE A 76 0.03 -0.14 7.29
C ILE A 76 -1.12 -0.68 6.43
N GLY A 77 -2.37 -0.35 6.78
CA GLY A 77 -3.55 -0.65 5.98
C GLY A 77 -3.49 0.00 4.60
N GLU A 78 -3.17 1.29 4.53
CA GLU A 78 -2.95 2.02 3.26
C GLU A 78 -1.86 1.35 2.42
N PHE A 79 -0.71 1.11 3.06
CA PHE A 79 0.46 0.51 2.43
C PHE A 79 0.16 -0.88 1.87
N SER A 80 -0.58 -1.71 2.61
CA SER A 80 -1.01 -3.04 2.18
C SER A 80 -2.04 -2.99 1.06
N TYR A 81 -3.12 -2.23 1.27
CA TYR A 81 -4.24 -2.12 0.34
C TYR A 81 -3.76 -1.65 -1.04
N LEU A 82 -3.01 -0.54 -1.08
CA LEU A 82 -2.48 0.00 -2.34
C LEU A 82 -1.47 -0.95 -3.00
N SER A 83 -0.70 -1.71 -2.20
CA SER A 83 0.21 -2.73 -2.74
C SER A 83 -0.50 -3.94 -3.35
N ARG A 84 -1.82 -4.11 -3.14
CA ARG A 84 -2.65 -5.16 -3.77
C ARG A 84 -3.31 -4.70 -5.05
N LEU A 85 -3.35 -3.39 -5.32
CA LEU A 85 -4.04 -2.86 -6.48
C LEU A 85 -3.36 -3.29 -7.79
N ARG A 86 -4.22 -3.65 -8.74
CA ARG A 86 -3.87 -3.96 -10.13
C ARG A 86 -4.81 -3.24 -11.07
N MET A 87 -4.27 -2.69 -12.14
CA MET A 87 -5.07 -2.03 -13.18
C MET A 87 -5.92 -3.08 -13.91
N LYS A 88 -7.25 -2.88 -14.01
CA LYS A 88 -8.12 -3.79 -14.78
C LYS A 88 -7.75 -3.88 -16.25
N SER A 89 -7.32 -2.77 -16.85
CA SER A 89 -7.04 -2.67 -18.29
C SER A 89 -5.83 -3.48 -18.74
N THR A 90 -4.81 -3.61 -17.89
CA THR A 90 -3.52 -4.23 -18.25
C THR A 90 -3.10 -5.37 -17.32
N GLY A 91 -3.74 -5.53 -16.16
CA GLY A 91 -3.23 -6.36 -15.06
C GLY A 91 -1.95 -5.81 -14.42
N GLY A 92 -1.53 -4.59 -14.82
CA GLY A 92 -0.31 -3.95 -14.37
C GLY A 92 -0.36 -3.57 -12.90
N ARG A 93 0.83 -3.54 -12.28
CA ARG A 93 1.02 -3.00 -10.93
C ARG A 93 0.93 -1.49 -10.96
N VAL A 94 0.41 -0.93 -9.88
CA VAL A 94 0.53 0.48 -9.59
C VAL A 94 1.60 0.71 -8.53
N PHE A 95 2.26 1.85 -8.63
CA PHE A 95 3.20 2.38 -7.67
C PHE A 95 2.65 3.70 -7.16
N PHE A 96 2.89 4.00 -5.88
CA PHE A 96 2.21 5.11 -5.22
C PHE A 96 3.11 5.85 -4.23
N HIS A 97 2.75 7.09 -3.96
CA HIS A 97 3.20 7.81 -2.78
C HIS A 97 2.05 8.61 -2.17
N LYS A 98 2.16 8.93 -0.88
CA LYS A 98 1.25 9.87 -0.26
C LYS A 98 1.52 11.27 -0.78
N LEU A 99 0.53 11.91 -1.40
CA LEU A 99 0.64 13.28 -1.90
C LEU A 99 0.48 14.27 -0.74
N ARG A 100 -0.63 14.16 0.01
CA ARG A 100 -0.97 15.03 1.14
C ARG A 100 -2.06 14.40 2.01
N THR A 101 -2.41 15.10 3.09
CA THR A 101 -3.57 14.80 3.94
C THR A 101 -4.53 15.98 3.88
N ILE A 102 -5.82 15.70 3.67
CA ILE A 102 -6.91 16.68 3.64
C ILE A 102 -7.86 16.36 4.80
N GLY A 103 -7.76 17.13 5.88
CA GLY A 103 -8.47 16.80 7.12
C GLY A 103 -7.92 15.50 7.73
N SER A 104 -8.74 14.45 7.72
CA SER A 104 -8.38 13.10 8.17
C SER A 104 -8.09 12.11 7.03
N ILE A 105 -8.32 12.52 5.78
CA ILE A 105 -8.25 11.67 4.58
C ILE A 105 -6.89 11.85 3.92
N ASP A 106 -6.28 10.75 3.52
CA ASP A 106 -5.00 10.73 2.84
C ASP A 106 -5.19 10.59 1.33
N GLU A 107 -4.54 11.47 0.58
CA GLU A 107 -4.52 11.45 -0.88
C GLU A 107 -3.21 10.83 -1.35
N PHE A 108 -3.34 9.82 -2.21
CA PHE A 108 -2.22 9.12 -2.82
C PHE A 108 -2.19 9.40 -4.30
N GLU A 109 -1.00 9.59 -4.86
CA GLU A 109 -0.79 9.70 -6.29
C GLU A 109 -0.17 8.41 -6.82
N LEU A 110 -0.65 7.94 -7.97
CA LEU A 110 -0.34 6.64 -8.53
C LEU A 110 0.26 6.75 -9.94
N THR A 111 1.18 5.84 -10.25
CA THR A 111 1.71 5.64 -11.60
C THR A 111 2.00 4.16 -11.86
N ASN A 112 2.49 3.81 -13.05
CA ASN A 112 2.89 2.45 -13.41
C ASN A 112 4.32 2.40 -13.98
N VAL A 113 4.80 1.19 -14.29
CA VAL A 113 6.16 1.01 -14.85
C VAL A 113 6.36 1.79 -16.15
N SER A 114 5.34 1.85 -17.02
CA SER A 114 5.45 2.56 -18.29
C SER A 114 5.53 4.09 -18.13
N GLY A 115 5.09 4.63 -16.99
CA GLY A 115 4.97 6.08 -16.79
C GLY A 115 3.81 6.74 -17.57
N GLN A 116 3.06 5.99 -18.37
CA GLN A 116 1.93 6.50 -19.16
C GLN A 116 0.60 6.51 -18.39
N PHE A 117 0.66 6.25 -17.09
CA PHE A 117 -0.50 6.18 -16.20
C PHE A 117 -0.32 7.17 -15.05
N ALA A 118 -1.39 7.88 -14.76
CA ALA A 118 -1.52 8.83 -13.66
C ALA A 118 -2.93 8.72 -13.11
N ASP A 119 -3.04 8.66 -11.78
CA ASP A 119 -4.31 8.62 -11.06
C ASP A 119 -4.08 9.10 -9.63
N HIS A 120 -5.15 9.41 -8.90
CA HIS A 120 -5.10 9.63 -7.46
C HIS A 120 -6.09 8.69 -6.77
N LEU A 121 -5.88 8.43 -5.47
CA LEU A 121 -6.88 7.77 -4.62
C LEU A 121 -6.95 8.42 -3.25
N PHE A 122 -8.16 8.50 -2.70
CA PHE A 122 -8.44 8.94 -1.34
C PHE A 122 -8.65 7.75 -0.42
N LEU A 123 -7.93 7.72 0.70
CA LEU A 123 -8.00 6.69 1.72
C LEU A 123 -8.34 7.32 3.07
N ASP A 124 -9.22 6.67 3.83
CA ASP A 124 -9.52 7.05 5.21
C ASP A 124 -8.83 6.05 6.15
N PRO A 125 -7.75 6.43 6.85
CA PRO A 125 -6.98 5.53 7.71
C PRO A 125 -7.61 5.27 9.08
N TRP A 126 -8.79 5.82 9.39
CA TRP A 126 -9.38 5.79 10.74
C TRP A 126 -10.38 4.65 10.97
N HIS A 127 -10.20 3.53 10.28
CA HIS A 127 -11.07 2.37 10.34
C HIS A 127 -10.39 1.15 10.97
N ARG A 128 -11.13 0.28 11.65
CA ARG A 128 -10.51 -0.89 12.29
C ARG A 128 -10.10 -2.01 11.32
N ALA A 129 -10.52 -1.92 10.06
CA ALA A 129 -10.25 -2.89 8.99
C ALA A 129 -10.13 -2.19 7.62
N GLN A 130 -9.40 -2.81 6.69
CA GLN A 130 -9.34 -2.40 5.29
C GLN A 130 -10.56 -2.88 4.49
N SER A 131 -11.03 -2.03 3.58
CA SER A 131 -12.08 -2.38 2.61
C SER A 131 -11.68 -3.58 1.76
N GLY A 132 -12.64 -4.47 1.51
CA GLY A 132 -12.56 -5.51 0.49
C GLY A 132 -12.95 -5.02 -0.90
N TRP A 133 -13.51 -3.81 -1.01
CA TRP A 133 -13.93 -3.22 -2.28
C TRP A 133 -12.78 -2.46 -2.93
N TYR A 134 -12.93 -2.11 -4.20
CA TYR A 134 -11.92 -1.42 -4.97
C TYR A 134 -12.54 -0.45 -5.98
N PRO A 135 -11.83 0.66 -6.32
CA PRO A 135 -12.30 1.60 -7.31
C PRO A 135 -12.48 0.94 -8.68
N HIS A 136 -13.33 1.52 -9.53
CA HIS A 136 -13.82 0.88 -10.74
C HIS A 136 -12.72 0.47 -11.74
N ASN A 137 -11.58 1.16 -11.75
CA ASN A 137 -10.43 0.89 -12.64
C ASN A 137 -9.47 -0.20 -12.14
N TYR A 138 -9.69 -0.73 -10.94
CA TYR A 138 -8.76 -1.65 -10.29
C TYR A 138 -9.38 -2.97 -9.90
N TYR A 139 -8.55 -3.96 -9.59
CA TYR A 139 -8.96 -5.09 -8.77
C TYR A 139 -7.90 -5.33 -7.70
N LEU A 140 -8.30 -5.99 -6.61
CA LEU A 140 -7.38 -6.37 -5.55
C LEU A 140 -6.82 -7.76 -5.81
N GLU A 141 -5.50 -7.88 -5.69
CA GLU A 141 -4.87 -9.18 -5.50
C GLU A 141 -5.28 -9.79 -4.17
N ARG A 142 -5.28 -11.13 -4.14
CA ARG A 142 -5.58 -11.89 -2.93
C ARG A 142 -4.61 -11.56 -1.81
N GLU A 143 -3.33 -11.40 -2.13
CA GLU A 143 -2.26 -11.15 -1.17
C GLU A 143 -1.36 -10.00 -1.61
N ALA A 144 -0.97 -9.17 -0.66
CA ALA A 144 0.09 -8.18 -0.80
C ALA A 144 1.45 -8.87 -0.64
N VAL A 145 2.04 -9.29 -1.75
CA VAL A 145 3.31 -10.06 -1.74
C VAL A 145 4.52 -9.14 -1.55
N GLN A 146 4.52 -7.98 -2.20
CA GLN A 146 5.62 -7.02 -2.12
C GLN A 146 5.08 -5.58 -2.05
N PRO A 147 5.69 -4.72 -1.22
CA PRO A 147 5.41 -3.29 -1.20
C PRO A 147 5.61 -2.62 -2.56
N ARG A 148 4.69 -1.73 -2.93
CA ARG A 148 4.71 -1.01 -4.22
C ARG A 148 4.79 0.51 -4.10
N GLY A 149 4.81 1.06 -2.90
CA GLY A 149 4.81 2.49 -2.71
C GLY A 149 5.22 2.89 -1.30
N ILE A 150 4.91 4.13 -0.94
CA ILE A 150 5.24 4.72 0.36
C ILE A 150 4.04 5.51 0.89
N THR A 151 3.87 5.56 2.22
CA THR A 151 2.88 6.42 2.90
C THR A 151 3.47 7.74 3.35
N THR A 152 4.61 8.10 2.76
CA THR A 152 5.28 9.39 2.92
C THR A 152 5.38 10.11 1.57
N THR A 153 5.56 11.42 1.61
CA THR A 153 5.64 12.23 0.40
C THR A 153 7.00 12.10 -0.29
N CYS A 154 6.98 11.87 -1.60
CA CYS A 154 8.14 11.95 -2.48
C CYS A 154 8.00 13.20 -3.36
N PRO A 155 8.79 14.27 -3.14
CA PRO A 155 8.67 15.51 -3.91
C PRO A 155 8.87 15.32 -5.42
N ASP A 156 9.79 14.43 -5.81
CA ASP A 156 10.12 14.14 -7.20
C ASP A 156 9.54 12.79 -7.68
N PHE A 157 8.37 12.39 -7.16
CA PHE A 157 7.76 11.10 -7.47
C PHE A 157 7.71 10.84 -9.00
N PRO A 158 8.08 9.63 -9.49
CA PRO A 158 8.52 8.42 -8.78
C PRO A 158 10.06 8.25 -8.69
N ARG A 159 10.84 9.34 -8.67
CA ARG A 159 12.31 9.26 -8.60
C ARG A 159 12.77 8.56 -7.31
N ASP A 160 13.72 7.62 -7.46
CA ASP A 160 14.27 6.80 -6.37
C ASP A 160 13.23 5.99 -5.58
N LEU A 161 12.01 5.80 -6.09
CA LEU A 161 10.92 5.16 -5.37
C LEU A 161 11.29 3.77 -4.85
N TYR A 162 12.00 2.94 -5.63
CA TYR A 162 12.45 1.62 -5.17
C TYR A 162 13.26 1.68 -3.86
N LYS A 163 14.13 2.68 -3.69
CA LYS A 163 14.92 2.85 -2.45
C LYS A 163 14.05 3.34 -1.30
N LEU A 164 13.05 4.18 -1.59
CA LEU A 164 12.11 4.69 -0.60
C LEU A 164 11.18 3.59 -0.09
N ILE A 165 10.63 2.77 -0.98
CA ILE A 165 9.81 1.59 -0.64
C ILE A 165 10.60 0.67 0.30
N LYS A 166 11.85 0.37 -0.04
CA LYS A 166 12.77 -0.43 0.79
C LYS A 166 12.97 0.14 2.20
N LYS A 167 13.20 1.45 2.31
CA LYS A 167 13.35 2.15 3.59
C LYS A 167 12.07 2.05 4.42
N GLU A 168 10.92 2.16 3.78
CA GLU A 168 9.62 2.10 4.44
C GLU A 168 9.22 0.69 4.84
N ALA A 169 9.47 -0.30 3.99
CA ALA A 169 9.33 -1.72 4.32
C ALA A 169 10.21 -2.09 5.52
N LYS A 170 11.42 -1.53 5.63
CA LYS A 170 12.28 -1.74 6.80
C LYS A 170 11.65 -1.16 8.07
N ARG A 171 10.96 -0.03 7.98
CA ARG A 171 10.25 0.61 9.11
C ARG A 171 9.05 -0.22 9.55
N TRP A 172 8.20 -0.65 8.62
CA TRP A 172 6.93 -1.31 8.96
C TRP A 172 7.06 -2.83 9.13
N LEU A 173 7.85 -3.47 8.28
CA LEU A 173 7.94 -4.92 8.12
C LEU A 173 9.25 -5.51 8.65
N SER A 174 10.20 -4.68 9.10
CA SER A 174 11.54 -5.10 9.54
C SER A 174 12.38 -5.81 8.46
N VAL A 175 11.99 -5.69 7.18
CA VAL A 175 12.68 -6.26 6.02
C VAL A 175 12.91 -5.22 4.93
N ASP A 176 13.98 -5.40 4.17
CA ASP A 176 14.35 -4.50 3.07
C ASP A 176 13.87 -5.08 1.73
N VAL A 177 12.55 -5.02 1.51
CA VAL A 177 11.88 -5.59 0.34
C VAL A 177 11.03 -4.55 -0.38
N ALA A 178 10.99 -4.63 -1.70
CA ALA A 178 10.17 -3.80 -2.57
C ALA A 178 9.89 -4.57 -3.86
N GLU A 179 8.81 -4.20 -4.54
CA GLU A 179 8.52 -4.68 -5.88
C GLU A 179 9.65 -4.26 -6.85
N LYS A 180 10.27 -5.25 -7.50
CA LYS A 180 11.46 -5.03 -8.35
C LYS A 180 11.15 -4.17 -9.56
N GLU A 181 9.91 -4.26 -10.07
CA GLU A 181 9.46 -3.44 -11.19
C GLU A 181 9.53 -1.93 -10.91
N ALA A 182 9.57 -1.50 -9.64
CA ALA A 182 9.76 -0.08 -9.29
C ALA A 182 11.10 0.49 -9.79
N GLN A 183 12.11 -0.35 -10.03
CA GLN A 183 13.40 0.09 -10.60
C GLN A 183 13.30 0.45 -12.08
N HIS A 184 12.23 -0.02 -12.74
CA HIS A 184 12.05 0.11 -14.19
C HIS A 184 10.99 1.14 -14.55
N ILE A 185 10.48 1.90 -13.57
CA ILE A 185 9.55 2.99 -13.82
C ILE A 185 10.23 4.01 -14.74
N ARG A 186 9.59 4.35 -15.85
CA ARG A 186 10.03 5.42 -16.74
C ARG A 186 9.74 6.76 -16.10
N VAL A 187 10.69 7.25 -15.30
CA VAL A 187 10.50 8.42 -14.43
C VAL A 187 10.07 9.66 -15.21
N GLU A 188 10.69 9.95 -16.35
CA GLU A 188 10.37 11.15 -17.14
C GLU A 188 8.95 11.07 -17.73
N GLU A 189 8.56 9.92 -18.27
CA GLU A 189 7.20 9.68 -18.77
C GLU A 189 6.17 9.77 -17.64
N ALA A 190 6.48 9.18 -16.47
CA ALA A 190 5.64 9.24 -15.28
C ALA A 190 5.42 10.68 -14.82
N GLN A 191 6.50 11.46 -14.67
CA GLN A 191 6.42 12.87 -14.26
C GLN A 191 5.60 13.71 -15.24
N ALA A 192 5.76 13.48 -16.55
CA ALA A 192 4.96 14.17 -17.57
C ALA A 192 3.46 13.82 -17.47
N SER A 193 3.12 12.54 -17.34
CA SER A 193 1.72 12.10 -17.20
C SER A 193 1.08 12.61 -15.92
N LEU A 194 1.81 12.57 -14.80
CA LEU A 194 1.35 13.09 -13.51
C LEU A 194 1.14 14.60 -13.56
N GLN A 195 2.06 15.36 -14.17
CA GLN A 195 1.89 16.80 -14.36
C GLN A 195 0.65 17.11 -15.21
N GLN A 196 0.46 16.39 -16.32
CA GLN A 196 -0.72 16.56 -17.16
C GLN A 196 -2.01 16.24 -16.42
N PHE A 197 -2.00 15.20 -15.58
CA PHE A 197 -3.14 14.82 -14.74
C PHE A 197 -3.49 15.93 -13.75
N ARG A 198 -2.50 16.41 -12.98
CA ARG A 198 -2.68 17.52 -12.01
C ARG A 198 -3.25 18.78 -12.66
N SER A 199 -2.79 19.16 -13.85
CA SER A 199 -3.28 20.33 -14.57
C SER A 199 -4.71 20.17 -15.11
N LYS A 200 -5.19 18.94 -15.34
CA LYS A 200 -6.59 18.70 -15.73
C LYS A 200 -7.53 18.81 -14.54
N GLU A 201 -7.07 18.41 -13.36
CA GLU A 201 -7.87 18.46 -12.13
C GLU A 201 -7.93 19.86 -11.52
N ASN A 202 -6.89 20.67 -11.72
CA ASN A 202 -6.86 22.08 -11.33
C ASN A 202 -6.54 22.96 -12.55
N PRO A 203 -7.54 23.31 -13.38
CA PRO A 203 -7.33 24.14 -14.57
C PRO A 203 -6.92 25.60 -14.25
N ASP A 204 -7.01 26.02 -12.97
CA ASP A 204 -6.75 27.40 -12.51
C ASP A 204 -5.37 27.58 -11.84
N LEU A 205 -4.43 26.65 -12.04
CA LEU A 205 -3.00 26.79 -11.65
C LEU A 205 -2.07 26.85 -12.87
#